data_AF-A0A7Y5IY65-F1
#
_entry.id   AF-A0A7Y5IY65-F1
#
_cell.length_a   1.000
_cell.length_b   1.000
_cell.length_c   1.000
_cell.angle_alpha   90.00
_cell.angle_beta   90.00
_cell.angle_gamma   90.00
#
_symmetry.space_group_name_H-M   'P 1'
#
loop_
_entity.id
_entity.type
_entity.pdbx_description
1 polymer ?
#
loop_
_entity_poly.entity_id
_entity_poly.type
_entity_poly.pdbx_seq_one_letter_code
_entity_poly.pdbx_strand_id
1 'polypeptide(L)'
;MILPPIADGEPVTLRFWAVTGVYQELEMYKLLAADFEKQTGIRVRVTPLGWGNFATKYLTAMAAGVPPDVGVTNLGGPVEYGRVGGVLDLRESFPEEIAEFEAEFFPKLLPGFTFRGKLFGLPASLTTMAVFYR
;
A
#
# COMPACT_ATOMS: atom_id res chain seq x y z
N MET A 1 -12.33 5.69 -6.18
CA MET A 1 -11.94 5.83 -7.59
C MET A 1 -11.57 4.43 -8.06
N ILE A 2 -12.48 3.81 -8.81
CA ILE A 2 -12.33 2.46 -9.36
C ILE A 2 -11.28 2.58 -10.47
N LEU A 3 -10.34 1.63 -10.54
CA LEU A 3 -9.44 1.52 -11.69
C LEU A 3 -10.28 1.58 -12.98
N PRO A 4 -9.84 2.26 -14.05
CA PRO A 4 -10.55 2.16 -15.31
C PRO A 4 -10.67 0.67 -15.69
N PRO A 5 -11.81 0.23 -16.26
CA PRO A 5 -11.97 -1.13 -16.72
C PRO A 5 -10.83 -1.46 -17.68
N ILE A 6 -10.12 -2.55 -17.39
CA ILE A 6 -9.02 -3.03 -18.23
C ILE A 6 -9.66 -3.51 -19.53
N ALA A 7 -9.37 -2.83 -20.64
CA ALA A 7 -9.65 -3.36 -21.96
C ALA A 7 -8.72 -4.56 -22.20
N ASP A 8 -9.27 -5.69 -22.64
CA ASP A 8 -8.48 -6.87 -22.98
C ASP A 8 -7.33 -6.50 -23.93
N GLY A 9 -6.09 -6.65 -23.46
CA GLY A 9 -4.88 -6.56 -24.28
C GLY A 9 -3.99 -5.33 -24.09
N GLU A 10 -4.35 -4.31 -23.29
CA GLU A 10 -3.42 -3.23 -22.97
C GLU A 10 -2.46 -3.58 -21.83
N PRO A 11 -1.15 -3.27 -21.94
CA PRO A 11 -0.18 -3.52 -20.87
C PRO A 11 -0.55 -2.74 -19.59
N VAL A 12 -1.02 -3.45 -18.56
CA VAL A 12 -1.33 -2.85 -17.26
C VAL A 12 -0.03 -2.53 -16.54
N THR A 13 0.17 -1.27 -16.17
CA THR A 13 1.29 -0.82 -15.34
C THR A 13 0.78 -0.25 -14.02
N LEU A 14 1.05 -0.94 -12.91
CA LEU A 14 0.76 -0.47 -11.56
C LEU A 14 1.84 0.51 -11.07
N ARG A 15 1.43 1.65 -10.54
CA ARG A 15 2.31 2.65 -9.92
C ARG A 15 2.41 2.33 -8.43
N PHE A 16 3.60 1.92 -8.01
CA PHE A 16 3.89 1.58 -6.62
C PHE A 16 4.82 2.61 -5.98
N TRP A 17 4.39 3.24 -4.88
CA TRP A 17 5.23 4.16 -4.11
C TRP A 17 5.86 3.47 -2.91
N ALA A 18 7.19 3.40 -2.91
CA ALA A 18 7.98 2.81 -1.84
C ALA A 18 8.52 3.91 -0.93
N VAL A 19 7.94 4.11 0.25
CA VAL A 19 8.49 5.03 1.25
C VAL A 19 9.63 4.33 1.98
N THR A 20 10.86 4.69 1.65
CA THR A 20 12.06 4.05 2.17
C THR A 20 13.20 5.06 2.34
N GLY A 21 14.07 4.80 3.31
CA GLY A 21 15.30 5.56 3.53
C GLY A 21 16.57 4.78 3.17
N VAL A 22 16.46 3.52 2.75
CA VAL A 22 17.61 2.62 2.58
C VAL A 22 17.58 1.94 1.21
N TYR A 23 18.76 1.82 0.61
CA TYR A 23 18.90 1.27 -0.75
C TYR A 23 18.45 -0.19 -0.83
N GLN A 24 18.75 -0.98 0.19
CA GLN A 24 18.44 -2.41 0.24
C GLN A 24 16.94 -2.69 0.17
N GLU A 25 16.12 -1.88 0.85
CA GLU A 25 14.66 -2.03 0.83
C GLU A 25 14.09 -1.64 -0.54
N LEU A 26 14.64 -0.60 -1.18
CA LEU A 26 14.25 -0.26 -2.55
C LEU A 26 14.55 -1.40 -3.53
N GLU A 27 15.72 -2.02 -3.44
CA GLU A 27 16.06 -3.17 -4.30
C GLU A 27 15.17 -4.38 -4.00
N MET A 28 14.80 -4.62 -2.74
CA MET A 28 13.80 -5.63 -2.38
C MET A 28 12.46 -5.38 -3.09
N TYR A 29 11.92 -4.15 -3.05
CA TYR A 29 10.66 -3.85 -3.75
C TYR A 29 10.77 -4.04 -5.27
N LYS A 30 11.92 -3.70 -5.88
CA LYS A 30 12.16 -3.94 -7.32
C LYS A 30 12.19 -5.43 -7.66
N LEU A 31 12.79 -6.26 -6.80
CA LEU A 31 12.81 -7.71 -6.98
C LEU A 31 11.39 -8.29 -6.88
N LEU A 32 10.63 -7.90 -5.85
CA LEU A 32 9.23 -8.30 -5.70
C LEU A 32 8.38 -7.88 -6.90
N ALA A 33 8.57 -6.66 -7.40
CA ALA A 33 7.91 -6.16 -8.61
C ALA A 33 8.25 -7.01 -9.85
N ALA A 34 9.53 -7.36 -10.03
CA ALA A 34 9.97 -8.19 -11.16
C ALA A 34 9.42 -9.62 -11.08
N ASP A 35 9.34 -10.21 -9.88
CA ASP A 35 8.77 -11.54 -9.72
C ASP A 35 7.26 -11.55 -9.90
N PHE A 36 6.56 -10.52 -9.41
CA PHE A 36 5.13 -10.31 -9.69
C PHE A 36 4.86 -10.15 -11.19
N GLU A 37 5.68 -9.37 -11.91
CA GLU A 37 5.56 -9.18 -13.35
C GLU A 37 5.78 -10.50 -14.12
N LYS A 38 6.74 -11.34 -13.71
CA LYS A 38 6.93 -12.67 -14.30
C LYS A 38 5.72 -13.59 -14.08
N GLN A 39 5.09 -13.53 -12.91
CA GLN A 39 3.97 -14.41 -12.55
C GLN A 39 2.65 -13.99 -13.20
N THR A 40 2.42 -12.70 -13.33
CA THR A 40 1.10 -12.15 -13.71
C THR A 40 1.09 -11.47 -15.07
N GLY A 41 2.26 -11.11 -15.62
CA GLY A 41 2.38 -10.25 -16.79
C GLY A 41 2.08 -8.77 -16.53
N ILE A 42 1.75 -8.39 -15.30
CA ILE A 42 1.43 -7.00 -14.92
C ILE A 42 2.71 -6.28 -14.51
N ARG A 43 3.00 -5.16 -15.17
CA ARG A 43 4.20 -4.36 -14.87
C ARG A 43 4.01 -3.55 -13.61
N VAL A 44 5.04 -3.45 -12.77
CA VAL A 44 5.03 -2.61 -11.56
C VAL A 44 6.12 -1.56 -11.64
N ARG A 45 5.74 -0.28 -11.62
CA ARG A 45 6.64 0.87 -11.57
C ARG A 45 6.87 1.29 -10.12
N VAL A 46 7.98 0.84 -9.55
CA VAL A 46 8.44 1.23 -8.20
C VAL A 46 9.03 2.64 -8.22
N THR A 47 8.48 3.54 -7.41
CA THR A 47 8.96 4.92 -7.23
C THR A 47 9.37 5.12 -5.77
N PRO A 48 10.67 5.36 -5.47
CA PRO A 48 11.11 5.62 -4.12
C PRO A 48 10.68 7.01 -3.64
N LEU A 49 10.20 7.08 -2.41
CA LEU A 49 9.91 8.31 -1.69
C LEU A 49 10.69 8.34 -0.38
N GLY A 50 11.23 9.50 -0.03
CA GLY A 50 11.89 9.69 1.26
C GLY A 50 10.89 9.94 2.39
N TRP A 51 11.22 9.47 3.59
CA TRP A 51 10.43 9.65 4.80
C TRP A 51 10.14 11.12 5.15
N GLY A 52 10.97 12.07 4.70
CA GLY A 52 10.79 13.49 5.03
C GLY A 52 9.60 14.19 4.36
N ASN A 53 9.12 13.71 3.20
CA ASN A 53 8.07 14.41 2.44
C ASN A 53 7.00 13.53 1.80
N PHE A 54 6.99 12.22 2.09
CA PHE A 54 6.04 11.29 1.47
C PHE A 54 4.58 11.67 1.74
N ALA A 55 4.21 12.07 2.97
CA ALA A 55 2.82 12.34 3.33
C ALA A 55 2.23 13.49 2.49
N THR A 56 2.97 14.60 2.34
CA THR A 56 2.58 15.71 1.47
C THR A 56 2.44 15.26 0.02
N LYS A 57 3.32 14.37 -0.47
CA LYS A 57 3.23 13.83 -1.83
C LYS A 57 1.97 12.98 -2.02
N TYR A 58 1.61 12.11 -1.08
CA TYR A 58 0.38 11.33 -1.12
C TYR A 58 -0.85 12.24 -1.19
N LEU A 59 -0.97 13.17 -0.24
CA LEU A 59 -2.12 14.08 -0.18
C LEU A 59 -2.22 14.97 -1.43
N THR A 60 -1.10 15.49 -1.92
CA THR A 60 -1.07 16.29 -3.16
C THR A 60 -1.51 15.46 -4.36
N ALA A 61 -1.00 14.23 -4.49
CA ALA A 61 -1.35 13.36 -5.61
C ALA A 61 -2.81 12.92 -5.57
N MET A 62 -3.35 12.63 -4.37
CA MET A 62 -4.78 12.36 -4.17
C MET A 62 -5.63 13.57 -4.57
N ALA A 63 -5.28 14.78 -4.11
CA ALA A 63 -5.99 16.01 -4.45
C ALA A 63 -5.91 16.33 -5.96
N ALA A 64 -4.79 15.99 -6.61
CA ALA A 64 -4.60 16.14 -8.05
C ALA A 64 -5.26 15.02 -8.89
N GLY A 65 -5.89 14.03 -8.26
CA GLY A 65 -6.51 12.90 -8.96
C GLY A 65 -5.53 11.92 -9.58
N VAL A 66 -4.26 11.96 -9.18
CA VAL A 66 -3.18 11.10 -9.70
C VAL A 66 -2.38 10.38 -8.59
N PRO A 67 -3.02 9.82 -7.53
CA PRO A 67 -2.33 9.04 -6.50
C PRO A 67 -1.65 7.79 -7.10
N PRO A 68 -0.68 7.16 -6.41
CA PRO A 68 -0.24 5.83 -6.80
C PRO A 68 -1.38 4.82 -6.69
N ASP A 69 -1.24 3.65 -7.32
CA ASP A 69 -2.24 2.59 -7.24
C ASP A 69 -2.09 1.82 -5.92
N VAL A 70 -0.85 1.59 -5.48
CA VAL A 70 -0.50 1.00 -4.19
C VAL A 70 0.72 1.74 -3.64
N GLY A 71 0.86 1.81 -2.32
CA GLY A 71 2.11 2.30 -1.76
C GLY A 71 2.26 2.02 -0.27
N VAL A 72 3.52 2.02 0.14
CA VAL A 72 3.91 1.90 1.54
C VAL A 72 3.85 3.29 2.17
N THR A 73 3.41 3.36 3.42
CA THR A 73 3.28 4.60 4.17
C THR A 73 3.52 4.34 5.67
N ASN A 74 3.44 5.37 6.50
CA ASN A 74 3.50 5.23 7.96
C ASN A 74 2.24 4.53 8.52
N LEU A 75 2.31 4.09 9.77
CA LEU A 75 1.23 3.35 10.44
C LEU A 75 -0.14 4.07 10.38
N GLY A 76 -0.16 5.39 10.55
CA GLY A 76 -1.41 6.18 10.53
C GLY A 76 -1.90 6.56 9.14
N GLY A 77 -1.05 6.49 8.12
CA GLY A 77 -1.32 6.97 6.77
C GLY A 77 -2.60 6.40 6.16
N PRO A 78 -2.86 5.07 6.20
CA PRO A 78 -4.04 4.49 5.57
C PRO A 78 -5.35 5.09 6.11
N VAL A 79 -5.48 5.24 7.42
CA VAL A 79 -6.66 5.84 8.05
C VAL A 79 -6.77 7.33 7.71
N GLU A 80 -5.66 8.07 7.75
CA GLU A 80 -5.64 9.49 7.37
C GLU A 80 -6.13 9.70 5.93
N TYR A 81 -5.66 8.88 4.99
CA TYR A 81 -6.04 8.95 3.59
C TYR A 81 -7.49 8.48 3.38
N GLY A 82 -7.93 7.46 4.12
CA GLY A 82 -9.30 6.95 4.05
C GLY A 82 -10.33 7.97 4.51
N ARG A 83 -10.01 8.76 5.53
CA ARG A 83 -10.89 9.83 6.05
C ARG A 83 -11.16 10.95 5.05
N VAL A 84 -10.23 11.18 4.13
CA VAL A 84 -10.39 12.16 3.03
C VAL A 84 -10.86 11.51 1.73
N GLY A 85 -11.21 10.22 1.74
CA GLY A 85 -11.66 9.47 0.56
C GLY A 85 -10.55 9.16 -0.44
N GLY A 86 -9.28 9.28 -0.03
CA GLY A 86 -8.11 9.11 -0.89
C GLY A 86 -7.67 7.66 -1.12
N VAL A 87 -8.18 6.71 -0.32
CA VAL A 87 -7.96 5.27 -0.49
C VAL A 87 -9.28 4.51 -0.38
N LEU A 88 -9.32 3.32 -0.98
CA LEU A 88 -10.48 2.45 -1.01
C LEU A 88 -10.75 1.83 0.36
N ASP A 89 -12.03 1.60 0.68
CA ASP A 89 -12.40 0.67 1.74
C ASP A 89 -12.25 -0.75 1.21
N LEU A 90 -11.24 -1.47 1.71
CA LEU A 90 -10.87 -2.79 1.24
C LEU A 90 -11.96 -3.82 1.52
N ARG A 91 -12.65 -3.73 2.67
CA ARG A 91 -13.75 -4.64 3.02
C ARG A 91 -14.96 -4.47 2.10
N GLU A 92 -15.20 -3.24 1.65
CA GLU A 92 -16.27 -2.94 0.68
C GLU A 92 -15.87 -3.35 -0.73
N SER A 93 -14.59 -3.18 -1.10
CA SER A 93 -14.12 -3.39 -2.47
C SER A 93 -13.78 -4.85 -2.77
N PHE A 94 -13.31 -5.60 -1.77
CA PHE A 94 -12.80 -6.98 -1.89
C PHE A 94 -13.25 -7.82 -0.68
N PRO A 95 -14.57 -8.00 -0.47
CA PRO A 95 -15.09 -8.58 0.76
C PRO A 95 -14.63 -10.03 1.00
N GLU A 96 -14.53 -10.83 -0.06
CA GLU A 96 -14.15 -12.25 0.04
C GLU A 96 -12.64 -12.38 0.32
N GLU A 97 -11.81 -11.69 -0.47
CA GLU A 97 -10.37 -11.73 -0.35
C GLU A 97 -9.90 -11.13 0.98
N ILE A 98 -10.53 -10.05 1.43
CA ILE A 98 -10.23 -9.48 2.73
C ILE A 98 -10.65 -10.43 3.84
N ALA A 99 -11.83 -11.06 3.79
CA ALA A 99 -12.23 -12.01 4.83
C ALA A 99 -11.24 -13.19 4.96
N GLU A 100 -10.74 -13.72 3.85
CA GLU A 100 -9.68 -14.74 3.84
C GLU A 100 -8.38 -14.19 4.45
N PHE A 101 -7.97 -12.99 4.03
CA PHE A 101 -6.76 -12.35 4.53
C PHE A 101 -6.84 -12.06 6.04
N GLU A 102 -7.96 -11.56 6.55
CA GLU A 102 -8.15 -11.27 7.99
C GLU A 102 -8.00 -12.52 8.86
N ALA A 103 -8.36 -13.70 8.33
CA ALA A 103 -8.22 -14.97 9.04
C ALA A 103 -6.74 -15.39 9.21
N GLU A 104 -5.84 -14.90 8.36
CA GLU A 104 -4.40 -15.18 8.44
C GLU A 104 -3.65 -14.23 9.38
N PHE A 105 -4.20 -13.05 9.67
CA PHE A 105 -3.53 -12.06 10.52
C PHE A 105 -3.75 -12.28 12.00
N PHE A 106 -2.78 -11.80 12.79
CA PHE A 106 -2.97 -11.64 14.22
C PHE A 106 -4.22 -10.79 14.50
N PRO A 107 -5.17 -11.27 15.33
CA PRO A 107 -6.48 -10.63 15.52
C PRO A 107 -6.48 -9.16 15.96
N LYS A 108 -5.34 -8.65 16.44
CA LYS A 108 -5.19 -7.27 16.93
C LYS A 108 -4.41 -6.35 16.00
N LEU A 109 -4.06 -6.82 14.80
CA LEU A 109 -3.23 -6.03 13.88
C LEU A 109 -4.06 -5.07 13.02
N LEU A 110 -5.14 -5.57 12.42
CA LEU A 110 -6.00 -4.78 11.51
C LEU A 110 -6.77 -3.61 12.14
N PRO A 111 -7.12 -3.61 13.44
CA PRO A 111 -7.76 -2.44 14.05
C PRO A 111 -6.97 -1.13 13.89
N GLY A 112 -5.64 -1.17 13.79
CA GLY A 112 -4.82 0.03 13.55
C GLY A 112 -5.02 0.67 12.18
N PHE A 113 -5.55 -0.09 11.22
CA PHE A 113 -5.81 0.35 9.84
C PHE A 113 -7.30 0.52 9.55
N THR A 114 -8.15 0.37 10.57
CA THR A 114 -9.60 0.41 10.47
C THR A 114 -10.17 1.69 11.07
N PHE A 115 -11.11 2.33 10.38
CA PHE A 115 -11.84 3.48 10.94
C PHE A 115 -13.32 3.41 10.55
N ARG A 116 -14.22 3.52 11.55
CA ARG A 116 -15.68 3.38 11.39
C ARG A 116 -16.10 2.11 10.63
N GLY A 117 -15.45 0.99 10.94
CA GLY A 117 -15.73 -0.32 10.33
C GLY A 117 -15.05 -0.56 8.97
N LYS A 118 -14.50 0.48 8.35
CA LYS A 118 -13.84 0.44 7.04
C LYS A 118 -12.35 0.15 7.18
N LEU A 119 -11.78 -0.68 6.32
CA LEU A 119 -10.36 -1.06 6.34
C LEU A 119 -9.63 -0.33 5.22
N PHE A 120 -8.63 0.49 5.54
CA PHE A 120 -7.99 1.39 4.56
C PHE A 120 -6.57 0.98 4.16
N GLY A 121 -6.03 -0.08 4.76
CA GLY A 121 -4.69 -0.57 4.44
C GLY A 121 -4.39 -1.90 5.10
N LEU A 122 -3.28 -2.48 4.68
CA LEU A 122 -2.80 -3.77 5.16
C LEU A 122 -1.39 -3.61 5.75
N PRO A 123 -1.05 -4.35 6.81
CA PRO A 123 0.28 -4.34 7.39
C PRO A 123 1.30 -4.97 6.42
N ALA A 124 2.29 -4.20 5.98
CA ALA A 124 3.38 -4.69 5.12
C ALA A 124 4.58 -5.23 5.93
N SER A 125 4.85 -4.62 7.09
CA SER A 125 5.89 -5.05 8.01
C SER A 125 5.54 -4.65 9.45
N LEU A 126 6.14 -5.34 10.41
CA LEU A 126 6.00 -5.07 11.84
C LEU A 126 7.37 -4.92 12.45
N THR A 127 7.52 -3.92 13.31
CA THR A 127 8.72 -3.70 14.10
C THR A 127 8.34 -3.64 15.57
N THR A 128 9.28 -4.01 16.44
CA THR A 128 9.14 -3.90 17.89
C THR A 128 10.38 -3.23 18.46
N MET A 129 10.23 -2.56 19.60
CA MET A 129 11.35 -1.96 20.28
C MET A 129 12.18 -3.05 20.97
N ALA A 130 13.48 -3.07 20.69
CA ALA A 130 14.45 -3.90 21.38
C ALA A 130 15.52 -3.01 22.00
N VAL A 131 15.95 -3.35 23.22
CA VAL A 131 17.07 -2.70 23.89
C VAL A 131 18.23 -3.69 23.95
N PHE A 132 19.37 -3.29 23.42
CA PHE A 132 20.63 -4.03 23.53
C PHE A 132 21.51 -3.30 24.54
N TYR A 133 21.96 -4.02 25.56
CA TYR A 133 22.95 -3.54 26.54
C TYR A 133 24.11 -4.53 26.60
N ARG A 134 25.19 -4.15 27.29
CA ARG A 134 26.36 -5.00 27.53
C ARG A 134 26.43 -5.40 29.00
#